data_AF-A0A0D6B2D0-F1
#
_entry.id   AF-A0A0D6B2D0-F1
#
_cell.length_a   1.000
_cell.length_b   1.000
_cell.length_c   1.000
_cell.angle_alpha   90.00
_cell.angle_beta   90.00
_cell.angle_gamma   90.00
#
_symmetry.space_group_name_H-M   'P 1'
#
loop_
_entity.id
_entity.type
_entity.pdbx_description
1 polymer ?
#
loop_
_entity_poly.entity_id
_entity_poly.type
_entity_poly.pdbx_seq_one_letter_code
_entity_poly.pdbx_strand_id
1 'polypeptide(L)'
;MDEEIPMKKSRFTEAQIMGMLRQAEGGMPVPELCRDHGVSSATFYKWRAKYGGMDASMMSQMKALEDENRRLKRMFADLSMQADLLREALGKK
;
A
#
# COMPACT_ATOMS: atom_id res chain seq x y z
N MET A 1 -0.13 8.44 14.97
CA MET A 1 0.96 7.95 14.10
C MET A 1 0.52 6.59 13.62
N ASP A 2 0.01 6.50 12.39
CA ASP A 2 -0.28 5.21 11.77
C ASP A 2 1.06 4.53 11.51
N GLU A 3 1.40 3.59 12.37
CA GLU A 3 2.61 2.80 12.28
C GLU A 3 2.43 1.80 11.15
N GLU A 4 2.76 2.23 9.93
CA GLU A 4 2.71 1.40 8.74
C GLU A 4 3.72 0.26 8.93
N ILE A 5 3.25 -0.92 9.38
CA ILE A 5 4.12 -2.08 9.61
C ILE A 5 4.87 -2.37 8.30
N PRO A 6 6.21 -2.17 8.24
CA PRO A 6 6.95 -2.33 7.00
C PRO A 6 7.05 -3.82 6.70
N MET A 7 6.16 -4.29 5.84
CA MET A 7 6.20 -5.66 5.35
C MET A 7 7.20 -5.75 4.19
N LYS A 8 8.06 -6.77 4.24
CA LYS A 8 8.84 -7.19 3.07
C LYS A 8 7.88 -7.40 1.90
N LYS A 9 8.30 -7.01 0.69
CA LYS A 9 7.52 -7.18 -0.55
C LYS A 9 7.01 -8.62 -0.62
N SER A 10 5.70 -8.78 -0.60
CA SER A 10 5.05 -10.08 -0.71
C SER A 10 5.29 -10.65 -2.10
N ARG A 11 5.47 -11.97 -2.20
CA ARG A 11 5.41 -12.70 -3.49
C ARG A 11 4.00 -12.66 -4.09
N PHE A 12 2.99 -12.45 -3.25
CA PHE A 12 1.59 -12.35 -3.64
C PHE A 12 1.21 -10.90 -3.92
N THR A 13 0.48 -10.69 -5.00
CA THR A 13 -0.17 -9.42 -5.30
C THR A 13 -1.24 -9.10 -4.26
N GLU A 14 -1.57 -7.82 -4.10
CA GLU A 14 -2.64 -7.39 -3.20
C GLU A 14 -3.98 -8.04 -3.55
N ALA A 15 -4.30 -8.17 -4.84
CA ALA A 15 -5.51 -8.87 -5.29
C ALA A 15 -5.54 -10.35 -4.84
N GLN A 16 -4.41 -11.05 -4.90
CA GLN A 16 -4.31 -12.43 -4.42
C GLN A 16 -4.47 -12.52 -2.89
N ILE A 17 -3.87 -11.59 -2.16
CA ILE A 17 -4.01 -11.49 -0.70
C ILE A 17 -5.47 -11.29 -0.32
N MET A 18 -6.17 -10.36 -0.99
CA MET A 18 -7.58 -10.09 -0.76
C MET A 18 -8.47 -11.29 -1.10
N GLY A 19 -8.18 -11.99 -2.20
CA GLY A 19 -8.89 -13.22 -2.56
C GLY A 19 -8.77 -14.29 -1.48
N MET A 20 -7.60 -14.45 -0.87
CA MET A 20 -7.40 -15.36 0.26
C MET A 20 -8.16 -14.89 1.51
N LEU A 21 -8.09 -13.60 1.87
CA LEU A 21 -8.83 -13.07 3.02
C LEU A 21 -10.34 -13.26 2.89
N ARG A 22 -10.90 -13.02 1.70
CA ARG A 22 -12.32 -13.24 1.40
C ARG A 22 -12.75 -14.71 1.50
N GLN A 23 -11.91 -15.65 1.07
CA GLN A 23 -12.19 -17.08 1.23
C GLN A 23 -12.30 -17.46 2.71
N ALA A 24 -11.41 -16.92 3.56
CA ALA A 24 -11.48 -17.12 5.00
C ALA A 24 -12.71 -16.44 5.64
N GLU A 25 -13.08 -15.24 5.19
CA GLU A 25 -14.32 -14.55 5.61
C GLU A 25 -15.58 -15.32 5.18
N GLY A 26 -15.52 -16.02 4.04
CA GLY A 26 -16.54 -16.94 3.54
C GLY A 26 -16.59 -18.28 4.28
N GLY A 27 -15.78 -18.49 5.31
CA GLY A 27 -15.82 -19.67 6.18
C GLY A 27 -14.77 -20.74 5.88
N MET A 28 -13.88 -20.54 4.91
CA MET A 28 -12.78 -21.48 4.66
C MET A 28 -11.80 -21.51 5.86
N PRO A 29 -11.43 -22.68 6.39
CA PRO A 29 -10.46 -22.77 7.47
C PRO A 29 -9.10 -22.20 7.07
N VAL A 30 -8.59 -21.23 7.84
CA VAL A 30 -7.29 -20.59 7.60
C VAL A 30 -6.13 -21.59 7.45
N PRO A 31 -6.02 -22.68 8.24
CA PRO A 31 -4.95 -23.66 8.06
C PRO A 31 -4.95 -24.34 6.68
N GLU A 32 -6.12 -24.64 6.15
CA GLU A 32 -6.29 -25.26 4.82
C GLU A 32 -5.90 -24.27 3.72
N LEU A 33 -6.46 -23.06 3.78
CA LEU A 33 -6.13 -21.98 2.87
C LEU A 33 -4.62 -21.68 2.83
N CYS A 34 -3.98 -21.65 4.01
CA CYS A 34 -2.54 -21.45 4.14
C CYS A 34 -1.74 -22.57 3.45
N ARG A 35 -2.15 -23.83 3.64
CA ARG A 35 -1.51 -24.98 2.98
C ARG A 35 -1.65 -24.92 1.47
N ASP A 36 -2.86 -24.64 0.98
CA ASP A 36 -3.18 -24.69 -0.45
C ASP A 36 -2.48 -23.57 -1.24
N HIS A 37 -2.30 -22.40 -0.62
CA HIS A 37 -1.60 -21.27 -1.23
C HIS A 37 -0.11 -21.19 -0.88
N GLY A 38 0.41 -22.10 -0.05
CA GLY A 38 1.81 -22.09 0.39
C GLY A 38 2.16 -20.83 1.21
N VAL A 39 1.25 -20.41 2.08
CA VAL A 39 1.38 -19.24 2.96
C VAL A 39 1.44 -19.71 4.40
N SER A 40 2.28 -19.10 5.24
CA SER A 40 2.26 -19.38 6.67
C SER A 40 1.10 -18.67 7.37
N SER A 41 0.50 -19.29 8.40
CA SER A 41 -0.58 -18.67 9.17
C SER A 41 -0.18 -17.31 9.74
N ALA A 42 1.08 -17.14 10.16
CA ALA A 42 1.60 -15.87 10.62
C ALA A 42 1.55 -14.77 9.55
N THR A 43 1.83 -15.13 8.29
CA THR A 43 1.73 -14.20 7.16
C THR A 43 0.28 -13.85 6.86
N PHE A 44 -0.61 -14.85 6.89
CA PHE A 44 -2.04 -14.64 6.70
C PHE A 44 -2.62 -13.65 7.72
N TYR A 45 -2.32 -13.82 9.02
CA TYR A 45 -2.82 -12.90 10.05
C TYR A 45 -2.22 -11.50 9.95
N LYS A 46 -0.97 -11.34 9.47
CA LYS A 46 -0.42 -10.02 9.14
C LYS A 46 -1.21 -9.34 8.01
N TRP A 47 -1.58 -10.09 6.96
CA TRP A 47 -2.44 -9.56 5.91
C TRP A 47 -3.83 -9.21 6.43
N ARG A 48 -4.41 -10.06 7.30
CA ARG A 48 -5.71 -9.78 7.91
C ARG A 48 -5.69 -8.52 8.78
N ALA A 49 -4.61 -8.26 9.49
CA ALA A 49 -4.46 -7.03 10.26
C ALA A 49 -4.35 -5.78 9.37
N LYS A 50 -3.67 -5.90 8.21
CA LYS A 50 -3.46 -4.78 7.28
C LYS A 50 -4.65 -4.50 6.36
N TYR A 51 -5.28 -5.55 5.85
CA TYR A 51 -6.28 -5.47 4.78
C TYR A 51 -7.65 -6.06 5.17
N GLY A 52 -7.79 -6.65 6.37
CA GLY A 52 -9.06 -7.22 6.81
C GLY A 52 -10.15 -6.15 6.90
N GLY A 53 -11.37 -6.50 6.46
CA GLY A 53 -12.48 -5.55 6.38
C GLY A 53 -12.37 -4.50 5.26
N MET A 54 -11.31 -4.53 4.45
CA MET A 54 -11.21 -3.71 3.25
C MET A 54 -11.93 -4.39 2.08
N ASP A 55 -12.79 -3.66 1.36
CA ASP A 55 -13.38 -4.17 0.12
C ASP A 55 -12.59 -3.72 -1.12
N ALA A 56 -12.97 -4.24 -2.29
CA ALA A 56 -12.30 -3.94 -3.55
C ALA A 56 -12.40 -2.46 -3.95
N SER A 57 -13.48 -1.76 -3.55
CA SER A 57 -13.68 -0.34 -3.84
C SER A 57 -12.70 0.51 -3.03
N MET A 58 -12.56 0.21 -1.73
CA MET A 58 -11.65 0.90 -0.83
C MET A 58 -10.18 0.71 -1.25
N MET A 59 -9.82 -0.47 -1.78
CA MET A 59 -8.49 -0.71 -2.35
C MET A 59 -8.23 0.10 -3.63
N SER A 60 -9.21 0.16 -4.54
CA SER A 60 -9.09 0.99 -5.76
C SER A 60 -8.91 2.47 -5.41
N GLN A 61 -9.65 2.94 -4.41
CA GLN A 61 -9.53 4.30 -3.90
C GLN A 61 -8.16 4.55 -3.25
N MET A 62 -7.66 3.61 -2.44
CA MET A 62 -6.33 3.71 -1.83
C MET A 62 -5.23 3.83 -2.88
N LYS A 63 -5.25 2.98 -3.91
CA LYS A 63 -4.26 3.02 -4.99
C LYS A 63 -4.30 4.34 -5.77
N ALA A 64 -5.50 4.84 -6.07
CA ALA A 64 -5.66 6.14 -6.72
C ALA A 64 -5.09 7.28 -5.88
N LEU A 65 -5.32 7.25 -4.56
CA LEU A 65 -4.76 8.22 -3.63
C LEU A 65 -3.23 8.13 -3.53
N GLU A 66 -2.66 6.93 -3.53
CA GLU A 66 -1.20 6.73 -3.53
C GLU A 66 -0.55 7.28 -4.81
N ASP A 67 -1.14 7.02 -5.97
CA ASP A 67 -0.65 7.52 -7.25
C ASP A 67 -0.73 9.04 -7.35
N GLU A 68 -1.84 9.62 -6.87
CA GLU A 68 -1.99 11.08 -6.82
C GLU A 68 -1.01 11.70 -5.83
N ASN A 69 -0.80 11.11 -4.65
CA ASN A 69 0.19 11.57 -3.68
C ASN A 69 1.60 11.55 -4.29
N ARG A 70 1.95 10.49 -5.04
CA ARG A 70 3.22 10.39 -5.77
C ARG A 70 3.35 11.47 -6.85
N ARG A 71 2.27 11.79 -7.56
CA ARG A 71 2.23 12.87 -8.56
C ARG A 71 2.45 14.23 -7.90
N LEU A 72 1.72 14.52 -6.82
CA LEU A 72 1.81 15.77 -6.06
C LEU A 72 3.20 15.97 -5.47
N LYS A 73 3.82 14.93 -4.89
CA LYS A 73 5.19 14.99 -4.36
C LYS A 73 6.22 15.35 -5.43
N ARG A 74 6.09 14.80 -6.64
CA ARG A 74 6.97 15.14 -7.77
C ARG A 74 6.81 16.60 -8.18
N MET A 75 5.57 17.04 -8.39
CA MET A 75 5.28 18.42 -8.75
C MET A 75 5.77 19.41 -7.70
N PHE A 76 5.60 19.08 -6.42
CA PHE A 76 6.11 19.91 -5.33
C PHE A 76 7.64 20.02 -5.38
N ALA A 77 8.36 18.90 -5.55
CA ALA A 77 9.81 18.94 -5.68
C ALA A 77 10.27 19.81 -6.86
N ASP A 78 9.62 19.67 -8.03
CA ASP A 78 9.94 20.46 -9.23
C ASP A 78 9.70 21.96 -9.00
N LEU A 79 8.60 22.32 -8.34
CA LEU A 79 8.29 23.72 -7.99
C LEU A 79 9.25 24.28 -6.95
N SER A 80 9.60 23.50 -5.92
CA SER A 80 10.58 23.90 -4.91
C SER A 80 11.94 24.17 -5.54
N MET A 81 12.42 23.30 -6.43
CA MET A 81 13.68 23.52 -7.15
C MET A 81 13.65 24.80 -8.00
N GLN A 82 12.56 25.06 -8.72
CA GLN A 82 12.40 26.30 -9.50
C GLN A 82 12.41 27.54 -8.60
N ALA A 83 11.72 27.49 -7.46
CA ALA A 83 11.70 28.58 -6.50
C ALA A 83 13.10 28.87 -5.92
N ASP A 84 13.87 27.83 -5.60
CA ASP A 84 15.24 27.97 -5.10
C ASP A 84 16.16 28.61 -6.16
N LEU A 85 16.08 28.15 -7.41
CA LEU A 85 16.83 28.75 -8.53
C LEU A 85 16.50 30.24 -8.74
N LEU A 86 15.21 30.59 -8.68
CA LEU A 86 14.77 31.99 -8.78
C LEU A 86 15.29 32.83 -7.62
N ARG A 87 15.26 32.29 -6.40
CA ARG A 87 15.78 32.99 -5.22
C ARG A 87 17.29 33.22 -5.33
N GLU A 88 18.05 32.23 -5.79
CA GLU A 88 19.49 32.37 -6.04
C GLU A 88 19.79 33.41 -7.13
N ALA A 89 19.03 33.42 -8.22
CA ALA A 89 19.19 34.40 -9.28
C ALA A 89 18.91 35.84 -8.81
N LEU A 90 17.90 36.03 -7.95
CA LEU A 90 17.52 37.33 -7.39
C LEU A 90 18.43 37.79 -6.24
N GLY A 91 19.04 36.85 -5.50
CA GLY A 91 19.99 37.12 -4.42
C GLY A 91 21.40 37.49 -4.88
N LYS A 92 21.71 37.35 -6.18
CA LYS A 92 22.92 37.88 -6.80
C LYS A 92 22.73 39.37 -7.10
N LYS A 93 22.88 40.21 -6.08
CA LYS A 93 23.06 41.65 -6.22
C LYS A 93 24.04 42.17 -5.19
#